data_AF-A0A2R9B8W7-F1
#
_entry.id   AF-A0A2R9B8W7-F1
#
_cell.length_a   1.000
_cell.length_b   1.000
_cell.length_c   1.000
_cell.angle_alpha   90.00
_cell.angle_beta   90.00
_cell.angle_gamma   90.00
#
_symmetry.space_group_name_H-M   'P 1'
#
loop_
_entity.id
_entity.type
_entity.pdbx_description
1 polymer ?
#
loop_
_entity_poly.entity_id
_entity_poly.type
_entity_poly.pdbx_seq_one_letter_code
_entity_poly.pdbx_strand_id
1 'polypeptide(L)'
;WLLYLLVPALFCRAGGSIPIPQKLFGEVTSPLFPKPYPNNFETTTVITVPTGYRVKLVFQQFDLEPSEGCFYDYVKISADKKSLGRFCGQLGSPLGNPPGKKEFMSQGNKMLLTFHTDFSNEENGTIMFYKGFLAYYQAVGLW
;
A
#
# COMPACT_ATOMS: atom_id res chain seq x y z
N TRP A 1 63.59 23.96 26.49
CA TRP A 1 63.57 23.01 25.35
C TRP A 1 63.32 21.63 25.97
N LEU A 2 62.14 21.00 25.96
CA LEU A 2 61.01 21.00 25.03
C LEU A 2 59.67 20.87 25.81
N LEU A 3 58.59 21.46 25.29
CA LEU A 3 57.21 21.15 25.67
C LEU A 3 56.75 19.85 24.98
N TYR A 4 56.14 18.92 25.71
CA TYR A 4 55.34 17.84 25.12
C TYR A 4 53.87 18.30 25.04
N LEU A 5 53.37 18.46 23.80
CA LEU A 5 51.98 18.76 23.49
C LEU A 5 51.13 17.50 23.72
N LEU A 6 50.26 17.53 24.73
CA LEU A 6 49.14 16.59 24.85
C LEU A 6 48.04 17.04 23.90
N VAL A 7 47.99 16.45 22.70
CA VAL A 7 46.82 16.56 21.82
C VAL A 7 45.75 15.62 22.38
N PRO A 8 44.56 16.09 22.79
CA PRO A 8 43.47 15.18 23.08
C PRO A 8 43.07 14.55 21.75
N ALA A 9 43.27 13.25 21.59
CA ALA A 9 42.67 12.50 20.50
C ALA A 9 41.14 12.62 20.64
N LEU A 10 40.52 13.49 19.84
CA LEU A 10 39.09 13.45 19.59
C LEU A 10 38.79 12.11 18.92
N PHE A 11 38.52 11.10 19.73
CA PHE A 11 37.79 9.93 19.28
C PHE A 11 36.37 10.38 18.98
N CYS A 12 36.13 10.85 17.76
CA CYS A 12 34.80 10.80 17.21
C CYS A 12 34.47 9.32 17.03
N ARG A 13 33.84 8.71 18.04
CA ARG A 13 33.16 7.41 17.86
C ARG A 13 32.06 7.64 16.84
N ALA A 14 32.39 7.49 15.56
CA ALA A 14 31.39 7.23 14.54
C ALA A 14 30.81 5.86 14.87
N GLY A 15 29.77 5.84 15.71
CA GLY A 15 28.86 4.72 15.82
C GLY A 15 28.15 4.60 14.48
N GLY A 16 28.78 3.89 13.55
CA GLY A 16 28.23 3.64 12.22
C GLY A 16 27.00 2.77 12.36
N SER A 17 25.83 3.39 12.48
CA SER A 17 24.59 2.72 12.13
C SER A 17 24.61 2.52 10.63
N ILE A 18 24.55 1.26 10.20
CA ILE A 18 24.27 0.95 8.80
C ILE A 18 22.88 1.54 8.53
N PRO A 19 22.72 2.53 7.61
CA PRO A 19 21.40 2.99 7.26
C PRO A 19 20.70 1.85 6.54
N ILE A 20 19.81 1.16 7.25
CA ILE A 20 18.90 0.19 6.64
C ILE A 20 18.12 0.96 5.57
N PRO A 21 18.06 0.49 4.31
CA PRO A 21 17.29 1.16 3.27
C PRO A 21 15.85 1.34 3.74
N GLN A 22 15.49 2.56 4.11
CA GLN A 22 14.16 2.89 4.53
C GLN A 22 13.30 3.01 3.27
N LYS A 23 12.35 2.09 3.10
CA LYS A 23 11.47 2.10 1.93
C LYS A 23 10.49 3.28 2.05
N LEU A 24 10.81 4.38 1.38
CA LEU A 24 10.03 5.61 1.38
C LEU A 24 8.91 5.61 0.33
N PHE A 25 8.94 4.69 -0.62
CA PHE A 25 7.91 4.54 -1.64
C PHE A 25 7.92 3.11 -2.18
N GLY A 26 6.86 2.75 -2.87
CA GLY A 26 6.78 1.48 -3.56
C GLY A 26 5.43 1.26 -4.21
N GLU A 27 5.27 0.06 -4.74
CA GLU A 27 4.05 -0.40 -5.37
C GLU A 27 3.47 -1.61 -4.64
N VAL A 28 2.16 -1.78 -4.80
CA VAL A 28 1.39 -2.96 -4.38
C VAL A 28 0.43 -3.29 -5.51
N THR A 29 0.42 -4.54 -5.95
CA THR A 29 -0.45 -5.01 -7.02
C THR A 29 -1.34 -6.15 -6.56
N SER A 30 -2.43 -6.39 -7.28
CA SER A 30 -3.13 -7.67 -7.22
C SER A 30 -2.20 -8.81 -7.68
N PRO A 31 -2.51 -10.08 -7.31
CA PRO A 31 -1.81 -11.23 -7.86
C PRO A 31 -1.85 -11.23 -9.39
N LEU A 32 -0.74 -11.61 -10.01
CA LEU A 32 -0.60 -11.79 -11.46
C LEU A 32 -0.72 -10.50 -12.30
N PHE A 33 -0.97 -9.34 -11.70
CA PHE A 33 -1.10 -8.07 -12.41
C PHE A 33 0.04 -7.86 -13.41
N PRO A 34 -0.23 -7.50 -14.69
CA PRO A 34 -1.50 -7.02 -15.24
C PRO A 34 -2.42 -8.12 -15.82
N LYS A 35 -2.14 -9.40 -15.56
CA LYS A 35 -3.05 -10.50 -15.92
C LYS A 35 -4.26 -10.54 -14.96
N PRO A 36 -5.38 -11.16 -15.37
CA PRO A 36 -6.54 -11.32 -14.50
C PRO A 36 -6.21 -12.02 -13.19
N TYR A 37 -6.83 -11.57 -12.10
CA TYR A 37 -6.64 -12.18 -10.78
C TYR A 37 -7.43 -13.50 -10.66
N PRO A 38 -6.98 -14.42 -9.78
CA PRO A 38 -7.72 -15.66 -9.53
C PRO A 38 -8.88 -15.44 -8.56
N ASN A 39 -9.92 -16.26 -8.69
CA ASN A 39 -11.01 -16.40 -7.71
C ASN A 39 -10.50 -17.10 -6.43
N ASN A 40 -11.27 -17.02 -5.35
CA ASN A 40 -11.02 -17.64 -4.04
C ASN A 40 -9.68 -17.25 -3.44
N PHE A 41 -9.33 -15.98 -3.56
CA PHE A 41 -8.04 -15.46 -3.16
C PHE A 41 -8.21 -14.36 -2.10
N GLU A 42 -7.44 -14.47 -1.01
CA GLU A 42 -7.33 -13.41 -0.02
C GLU A 42 -5.88 -13.18 0.38
N THR A 43 -5.45 -11.92 0.37
CA THR A 43 -4.13 -11.51 0.87
C THR A 43 -4.21 -10.19 1.61
N THR A 44 -3.36 -10.02 2.62
CA THR A 44 -3.17 -8.74 3.30
C THR A 44 -1.72 -8.32 3.21
N THR A 45 -1.48 -7.20 2.53
CA THR A 45 -0.16 -6.57 2.46
C THR A 45 -0.04 -5.50 3.54
N VAL A 46 1.00 -5.58 4.37
CA VAL A 46 1.31 -4.58 5.39
C VAL A 46 2.36 -3.62 4.87
N ILE A 47 1.95 -2.41 4.52
CA ILE A 47 2.86 -1.31 4.15
C ILE A 47 3.38 -0.69 5.45
N THR A 48 4.70 -0.72 5.65
CA THR A 48 5.36 -0.06 6.79
C THR A 48 6.39 0.93 6.26
N VAL A 49 6.26 2.19 6.65
CA VAL A 49 7.25 3.26 6.41
C VAL A 49 8.01 3.56 7.70
N PRO A 50 9.09 4.37 7.66
CA PRO A 50 9.85 4.71 8.88
C PRO A 50 9.01 5.43 9.93
N THR A 51 9.42 5.32 11.19
CA THR A 51 8.86 6.12 12.29
C THR A 51 9.04 7.62 11.99
N GLY A 52 8.02 8.43 12.30
CA GLY A 52 8.00 9.85 11.94
C GLY A 52 7.36 10.15 10.57
N TYR A 53 6.91 9.12 9.86
CA TYR A 53 6.21 9.24 8.58
C TYR A 53 4.81 8.62 8.62
N ARG A 54 3.96 9.11 7.73
CA ARG A 54 2.63 8.59 7.38
C ARG A 54 2.71 7.88 6.03
N VAL A 55 1.84 6.91 5.79
CA VAL A 55 1.68 6.25 4.49
C VAL A 55 0.62 7.01 3.69
N LYS A 56 0.97 7.46 2.48
CA LYS A 56 0.01 7.92 1.48
C LYS A 56 -0.08 6.89 0.35
N LEU A 57 -1.27 6.43 0.01
CA LEU A 57 -1.54 5.43 -1.03
C LEU A 57 -2.52 5.98 -2.08
N VAL A 58 -2.26 5.70 -3.36
CA VAL A 58 -3.15 5.98 -4.50
C VAL A 58 -3.23 4.78 -5.44
N PHE A 59 -4.37 4.60 -6.12
CA PHE A 59 -4.52 3.59 -7.17
C PHE A 59 -4.30 4.24 -8.54
N GLN A 60 -3.41 3.64 -9.33
CA GLN A 60 -3.21 4.02 -10.73
C GLN A 60 -4.13 3.22 -11.66
N GLN A 61 -4.29 1.92 -11.39
CA GLN A 61 -5.22 1.04 -12.09
C GLN A 61 -6.09 0.32 -11.07
N PHE A 62 -7.38 0.16 -11.38
CA PHE A 62 -8.34 -0.50 -10.52
C PHE A 62 -9.47 -1.07 -11.37
N ASP A 63 -9.56 -2.39 -11.40
CA ASP A 63 -10.44 -3.18 -12.25
C ASP A 63 -10.79 -4.48 -11.50
N LEU A 64 -11.85 -4.42 -10.70
CA LEU A 64 -12.39 -5.52 -9.91
C LEU A 64 -13.85 -5.75 -10.28
N GLU A 65 -14.35 -6.94 -9.99
CA GLU A 65 -15.77 -7.26 -10.09
C GLU A 65 -16.61 -6.26 -9.27
N PRO A 66 -17.58 -5.56 -9.90
CA PRO A 66 -18.45 -4.63 -9.20
C PRO A 66 -19.56 -5.39 -8.47
N SER A 67 -19.85 -4.98 -7.24
CA SER A 67 -21.03 -5.45 -6.51
C SER A 67 -21.53 -4.37 -5.55
N GLU A 68 -22.82 -4.44 -5.18
CA GLU A 68 -23.39 -3.50 -4.22
C GLU A 68 -22.66 -3.60 -2.88
N GLY A 69 -22.13 -2.47 -2.39
CA GLY A 69 -21.34 -2.44 -1.16
C GLY A 69 -20.02 -3.21 -1.22
N CYS A 70 -19.59 -3.68 -2.39
CA CYS A 70 -18.42 -4.54 -2.59
C CYS A 70 -18.49 -5.82 -1.74
N PHE A 71 -19.58 -6.56 -1.94
CA PHE A 71 -19.87 -7.80 -1.24
C PHE A 71 -19.10 -9.01 -1.78
N TYR A 72 -18.92 -9.09 -3.11
CA TYR A 72 -18.12 -10.13 -3.77
C TYR A 72 -16.63 -9.80 -3.63
N ASP A 73 -16.05 -9.17 -4.65
CA ASP A 73 -14.64 -8.80 -4.65
C ASP A 73 -14.41 -7.42 -4.04
N TYR A 74 -13.27 -7.25 -3.34
CA TYR A 74 -12.90 -5.95 -2.81
C TYR A 74 -11.41 -5.78 -2.50
N VAL A 75 -10.99 -4.52 -2.53
CA VAL A 75 -9.82 -4.04 -1.79
C VAL A 75 -10.28 -3.25 -0.57
N LYS A 76 -9.86 -3.69 0.61
CA LYS A 76 -10.07 -2.99 1.88
C LYS A 76 -8.78 -2.33 2.34
N ILE A 77 -8.87 -1.06 2.67
CA ILE A 77 -7.76 -0.27 3.18
C ILE A 77 -8.03 0.01 4.65
N SER A 78 -7.07 -0.27 5.52
CA SER A 78 -7.16 0.06 6.93
C SER A 78 -5.84 0.63 7.45
N ALA A 79 -5.94 1.59 8.36
CA ALA A 79 -4.81 2.20 9.03
C ALA A 79 -5.27 2.65 10.43
N ASP A 80 -4.34 2.69 11.38
CA ASP A 80 -4.59 3.28 12.70
C ASP A 80 -5.80 2.66 13.43
N LYS A 81 -5.95 1.34 13.29
CA LYS A 81 -7.06 0.54 13.83
C LYS A 81 -8.44 0.92 13.28
N LYS A 82 -8.49 1.62 12.14
CA LYS A 82 -9.72 2.04 11.45
C LYS A 82 -9.73 1.57 10.00
N SER A 83 -10.92 1.30 9.48
CA SER A 83 -11.13 1.07 8.05
C SER A 83 -11.20 2.42 7.33
N LEU A 84 -10.38 2.61 6.30
CA LEU A 84 -10.41 3.80 5.43
C LEU A 84 -11.37 3.62 4.25
N GLY A 85 -11.75 2.37 3.94
CA GLY A 85 -12.80 2.04 2.99
C GLY A 85 -12.67 0.64 2.42
N ARG A 86 -13.71 0.23 1.69
CA ARG A 86 -13.79 -1.01 0.92
C ARG A 86 -14.24 -0.65 -0.50
N PHE A 87 -13.47 -1.07 -1.49
CA PHE A 87 -13.59 -0.60 -2.88
C PHE A 87 -13.60 -1.77 -3.86
N CYS A 88 -14.35 -1.62 -4.95
CA CYS A 88 -14.57 -2.61 -6.00
C CYS A 88 -15.08 -1.90 -7.28
N GLY A 89 -15.21 -2.62 -8.39
CA GLY A 89 -15.57 -2.05 -9.68
C GLY A 89 -14.36 -1.48 -10.43
N GLN A 90 -14.63 -0.61 -11.41
CA GLN A 90 -13.64 -0.14 -12.39
C GLN A 90 -13.49 1.38 -12.36
N LEU A 91 -12.28 1.90 -12.60
CA LEU A 91 -12.06 3.35 -12.72
C LEU A 91 -12.93 3.93 -13.86
N GLY A 92 -13.73 4.94 -13.52
CA GLY A 92 -14.63 5.63 -14.47
C GLY A 92 -15.99 4.95 -14.66
N SER A 93 -16.20 3.76 -14.09
CA SER A 93 -17.52 3.12 -14.07
C SER A 93 -18.38 3.65 -12.92
N PRO A 94 -19.70 3.81 -13.11
CA PRO A 94 -20.63 4.12 -12.02
C PRO A 94 -20.97 2.88 -11.17
N LEU A 95 -20.57 1.67 -11.61
CA LEU A 95 -20.85 0.43 -10.91
C LEU A 95 -19.83 0.14 -9.82
N GLY A 96 -20.30 -0.38 -8.70
CA GLY A 96 -19.47 -0.69 -7.53
C GLY A 96 -19.10 0.55 -6.72
N ASN A 97 -17.86 0.60 -6.24
CA ASN A 97 -17.32 1.70 -5.45
C ASN A 97 -15.82 1.84 -5.74
N PRO A 98 -15.42 2.31 -6.94
CA PRO A 98 -14.02 2.44 -7.29
C PRO A 98 -13.35 3.55 -6.46
N PRO A 99 -12.06 3.42 -6.10
CA PRO A 99 -11.37 4.42 -5.28
C PRO A 99 -11.12 5.75 -6.03
N GLY A 100 -11.23 5.74 -7.37
CA GLY A 100 -10.96 6.92 -8.21
C GLY A 100 -9.53 7.44 -8.03
N LYS A 101 -9.37 8.76 -8.03
CA LYS A 101 -8.09 9.45 -7.76
C LYS A 101 -7.90 9.80 -6.28
N LYS A 102 -8.63 9.15 -5.37
CA LYS A 102 -8.60 9.45 -3.93
C LYS A 102 -7.24 9.08 -3.34
N GLU A 103 -6.72 9.96 -2.50
CA GLU A 103 -5.55 9.68 -1.67
C GLU A 103 -5.98 9.10 -0.33
N PHE A 104 -5.36 7.99 0.07
CA PHE A 104 -5.55 7.37 1.37
C PHE A 104 -4.34 7.65 2.24
N MET A 105 -4.57 8.18 3.44
CA MET A 105 -3.50 8.58 4.34
C MET A 105 -3.67 7.94 5.73
N SER A 106 -2.66 7.22 6.21
CA SER A 106 -2.60 6.77 7.61
C SER A 106 -2.22 7.92 8.54
N GLN A 107 -2.32 7.75 9.85
CA GLN A 107 -1.79 8.66 10.88
C GLN A 107 -0.44 8.17 11.42
N GLY A 108 -0.30 6.86 11.59
CA GLY A 108 0.96 6.20 11.92
C GLY A 108 1.73 5.75 10.68
N ASN A 109 2.78 4.97 10.92
CA ASN A 109 3.71 4.51 9.88
C ASN A 109 3.32 3.17 9.23
N LYS A 110 2.07 2.73 9.41
CA LYS A 110 1.56 1.46 8.90
C LYS A 110 0.20 1.62 8.22
N MET A 111 0.02 0.92 7.11
CA MET A 111 -1.25 0.79 6.39
C MET A 111 -1.39 -0.66 5.90
N LEU A 112 -2.59 -1.22 6.05
CA LEU A 112 -2.93 -2.56 5.62
C LEU A 112 -3.84 -2.47 4.39
N LEU A 113 -3.48 -3.20 3.34
CA LEU A 113 -4.26 -3.37 2.14
C LEU A 113 -4.64 -4.85 2.03
N THR A 114 -5.92 -5.16 2.19
CA THR A 114 -6.48 -6.50 2.02
C THR A 114 -7.17 -6.60 0.68
N PHE A 115 -6.81 -7.59 -0.13
CA PHE A 115 -7.50 -7.94 -1.37
C PHE A 115 -8.19 -9.27 -1.17
N HIS A 116 -9.49 -9.32 -1.46
CA HIS A 116 -10.35 -10.48 -1.30
C HIS A 116 -11.14 -10.69 -2.59
N THR A 117 -11.31 -11.95 -2.97
CA THR A 117 -12.09 -12.37 -4.14
C THR A 117 -12.94 -13.59 -3.81
N ASP A 118 -14.15 -13.65 -4.33
CA ASP A 118 -15.07 -14.75 -4.12
C ASP A 118 -14.84 -15.92 -5.10
N PHE A 119 -15.78 -16.86 -5.20
CA PHE A 119 -15.59 -18.07 -6.02
C PHE A 119 -15.77 -17.86 -7.53
N SER A 120 -16.35 -16.75 -7.96
CA SER A 120 -16.74 -16.48 -9.35
C SER A 120 -16.23 -15.13 -9.84
N ASN A 121 -16.23 -14.96 -11.15
CA ASN A 121 -16.02 -13.68 -11.81
C ASN A 121 -16.89 -13.71 -13.06
N GLU A 122 -18.18 -13.49 -12.88
CA GLU A 122 -19.19 -13.72 -13.91
C GLU A 122 -20.19 -12.58 -13.96
N GLU A 123 -20.44 -12.07 -15.16
CA GLU A 123 -21.47 -11.08 -15.40
C GLU A 123 -22.48 -11.64 -16.40
N ASN A 124 -23.74 -11.73 -15.99
CA ASN A 124 -24.84 -12.27 -16.80
C ASN A 124 -24.55 -13.66 -17.41
N GLY A 125 -23.87 -14.55 -16.66
CA GLY A 125 -23.52 -15.89 -17.10
C GLY A 125 -22.34 -15.97 -18.06
N THR A 126 -21.57 -14.89 -18.21
CA THR A 126 -20.34 -14.85 -19.01
C THR A 126 -19.13 -14.65 -18.11
N ILE A 127 -18.06 -15.42 -18.35
CA ILE A 127 -16.79 -15.29 -17.64
C ILE A 127 -16.15 -13.94 -17.95
N MET A 128 -15.80 -13.20 -16.91
CA MET A 128 -15.15 -11.90 -16.99
C MET A 128 -13.67 -11.99 -16.59
N PHE A 129 -12.85 -11.09 -17.13
CA PHE A 129 -11.39 -11.10 -16.95
C PHE A 129 -10.91 -9.78 -16.33
N TYR A 130 -11.15 -9.61 -15.03
CA TYR A 130 -10.73 -8.43 -14.28
C TYR A 130 -9.24 -8.47 -13.93
N LYS A 131 -8.50 -7.41 -14.26
CA LYS A 131 -7.03 -7.35 -14.08
C LYS A 131 -6.59 -7.14 -12.63
N GLY A 132 -7.45 -6.57 -11.80
CA GLY A 132 -7.16 -6.22 -10.41
C GLY A 132 -6.64 -4.79 -10.28
N PHE A 133 -5.54 -4.57 -9.57
CA PHE A 133 -5.09 -3.21 -9.25
C PHE A 133 -3.57 -3.02 -9.27
N LEU A 134 -3.18 -1.77 -9.49
CA LEU A 134 -1.84 -1.23 -9.28
C LEU A 134 -1.94 0.01 -8.39
N ALA A 135 -1.34 -0.06 -7.21
CA ALA A 135 -1.30 1.02 -6.25
C ALA A 135 0.13 1.45 -5.97
N TYR A 136 0.33 2.76 -5.79
CA TYR A 136 1.60 3.32 -5.33
C TYR A 136 1.42 3.89 -3.93
N TYR A 137 2.45 3.74 -3.11
CA TYR A 137 2.54 4.42 -1.83
C TYR A 137 3.82 5.24 -1.70
N GLN A 138 3.75 6.25 -0.85
CA GLN A 138 4.89 7.06 -0.42
C GLN A 138 4.79 7.41 1.06
N ALA A 139 5.95 7.58 1.69
CA ALA A 139 6.12 8.09 3.04
C ALA A 139 5.98 9.62 3.02
N VAL A 140 5.18 10.16 3.93
CA VAL A 140 4.97 11.61 4.10
C VAL A 140 5.39 12.00 5.51
N GLY A 141 6.35 12.92 5.63
CA GLY A 141 6.88 13.34 6.93
C GLY A 141 5.81 14.03 7.79
N LEU A 142 5.91 13.84 9.10
CA LEU A 142 5.20 14.63 10.11
C LEU A 142 5.98 15.94 10.30
N TRP A 143 5.56 17.01 9.63
CA TRP A 143 6.07 18.36 9.89
C TRP A 143 5.43 18.93 11.15
#